data_AF-N8U3B5-F1
#
_entry.id   AF-N8U3B5-F1
#
_cell.length_a   1.000
_cell.length_b   1.000
_cell.length_c   1.000
_cell.angle_alpha   90.00
_cell.angle_beta   90.00
_cell.angle_gamma   90.00
#
_symmetry.space_group_name_H-M   'P 1'
#
loop_
_entity.id
_entity.type
_entity.pdbx_description
1 polymer ?
#
loop_
_entity_poly.entity_id
_entity_poly.type
_entity_poly.pdbx_seq_one_letter_code
_entity_poly.pdbx_strand_id
1 'polypeptide(L)' 'LSAYFEFYNLKRPHSSLDKMTPNEFYYDQLPQQNKVA' A
#
# COMPACT_ATOMS: atom_id res chain seq x y z
N LEU A 1 -17.41 -6.74 -0.76
CA LEU A 1 -16.63 -5.57 -1.25
C LEU A 1 -15.39 -5.30 -0.37
N SER A 2 -15.51 -5.24 0.95
CA SER A 2 -14.36 -5.03 1.86
C SER A 2 -13.18 -5.98 1.61
N ALA A 3 -13.42 -7.29 1.57
CA ALA A 3 -12.37 -8.29 1.32
C ALA A 3 -11.64 -8.11 -0.02
N TYR A 4 -12.33 -7.58 -1.04
CA TYR A 4 -11.70 -7.28 -2.33
C TYR A 4 -10.72 -6.12 -2.20
N PHE A 5 -11.11 -5.03 -1.53
CA PHE A 5 -10.23 -3.89 -1.32
C PHE A 5 -9.04 -4.25 -0.44
N GLU A 6 -9.24 -5.06 0.59
CA GLU A 6 -8.15 -5.58 1.42
C GLU A 6 -7.14 -6.38 0.57
N PHE A 7 -7.62 -7.32 -0.24
CA PHE A 7 -6.76 -8.07 -1.14
C PHE A 7 -6.04 -7.17 -2.16
N TYR A 8 -6.76 -6.26 -2.81
CA TYR A 8 -6.22 -5.37 -3.84
C TYR A 8 -5.13 -4.44 -3.29
N ASN A 9 -5.36 -3.86 -2.11
CA ASN A 9 -4.46 -2.89 -1.50
C ASN A 9 -3.27 -3.55 -0.80
N LEU A 10 -3.45 -4.73 -0.19
CA LEU A 10 -2.44 -5.33 0.70
C LEU A 10 -1.75 -6.56 0.13
N LYS A 11 -2.33 -7.26 -0.85
CA LYS A 11 -1.86 -8.60 -1.26
C LYS A 11 -1.66 -8.77 -2.76
N ARG A 12 -2.26 -7.91 -3.58
CA ARG A 12 -2.19 -8.03 -5.04
C ARG A 12 -0.97 -7.27 -5.58
N PRO A 13 0.07 -7.94 -6.11
CA PRO A 13 1.12 -7.27 -6.83
C PRO A 13 0.59 -6.75 -8.17
N HIS A 14 1.00 -5.54 -8.56
CA HIS A 14 0.59 -4.92 -9.83
C HIS A 14 1.81 -4.73 -10.74
N SER A 15 1.73 -5.19 -11.99
CA SER A 15 2.83 -5.05 -12.96
C SER A 15 3.17 -3.59 -13.28
N SER A 16 2.19 -2.69 -13.21
CA SER A 16 2.39 -1.24 -13.38
C SER A 16 3.11 -0.58 -12.19
N LEU A 17 3.22 -1.29 -11.06
CA LEU A 17 3.91 -0.84 -9.84
C LEU A 17 5.15 -1.68 -9.58
N ASP A 18 5.80 -2.20 -10.63
CA ASP A 18 6.96 -3.10 -10.50
C ASP A 18 6.72 -4.28 -9.54
N LYS A 19 5.53 -4.88 -9.62
CA LYS A 19 5.04 -5.97 -8.76
C LYS A 19 4.84 -5.59 -7.28
N MET A 20 4.87 -4.31 -6.93
CA MET A 20 4.44 -3.83 -5.61
C MET A 20 2.91 -3.82 -5.50
N THR A 21 2.43 -3.88 -4.27
CA THR A 21 1.05 -3.59 -3.89
C THR A 21 0.82 -2.07 -3.85
N PRO A 22 -0.44 -1.60 -3.91
CA PRO A 22 -0.74 -0.19 -3.77
C PRO A 22 -0.25 0.38 -2.44
N ASN A 23 -0.34 -0.38 -1.34
CA ASN A 23 0.14 0.10 -0.05
C ASN A 23 1.66 0.29 -0.02
N GLU A 24 2.41 -0.69 -0.52
CA GLU A 24 3.88 -0.58 -0.59
C GLU A 24 4.31 0.60 -1.45
N PHE A 25 3.63 0.87 -2.56
CA PHE A 25 3.99 1.96 -3.46
C PHE A 25 3.64 3.34 -2.88
N TYR A 26 2.45 3.51 -2.32
CA TYR A 26 1.96 4.85 -1.92
C TYR A 26 2.22 5.20 -0.46
N TYR A 27 2.26 4.24 0.46
CA TYR A 27 2.29 4.51 1.90
C TYR A 27 3.62 4.17 2.56
N ASP A 28 4.28 3.09 2.15
CA ASP A 28 5.56 2.69 2.78
C ASP A 28 6.70 3.68 2.49
N GLN A 29 6.57 4.47 1.42
CA GLN A 29 7.53 5.52 1.05
C GLN A 29 7.24 6.87 1.71
N LEU A 30 6.12 7.02 2.41
CA LEU A 30 5.79 8.29 3.06
C LEU A 30 6.73 8.52 4.25
N PRO A 31 7.20 9.76 4.45
CA PRO A 31 7.90 10.12 5.68
C PRO A 31 7.03 9.71 6.86
N GLN A 32 7.58 8.91 7.78
CA GLN A 32 6.87 8.63 9.02
C GLN A 32 6.61 9.96 9.70
N GLN A 33 5.34 10.34 9.78
CA GLN A 33 4.95 11.54 10.52
C GLN A 33 5.40 11.29 11.95
N ASN A 34 6.42 12.01 12.39
CA ASN A 34 6.81 12.02 13.80
C ASN A 34 5.54 12.28 14.60
N LYS A 35 5.13 11.31 15.40
CA LYS A 35 4.03 11.50 16.34
C LYS A 35 4.45 12.68 17.22
N VAL A 36 3.80 13.83 17.04
CA VAL A 36 3.92 14.93 17.99
C VAL A 36 3.45 14.36 19.34
N ALA A 37 4.37 14.39 20.31
CA ALA A 37 4.15 13.87 21.65
C ALA A 37 3.10 14.68 22.40
#